data_AF-A0A838U3W1-F1
#
_entry.id   AF-A0A838U3W1-F1
#
_cell.length_a   1.000
_cell.length_b   1.000
_cell.length_c   1.000
_cell.angle_alpha   90.00
_cell.angle_beta   90.00
_cell.angle_gamma   90.00
#
_symmetry.space_group_name_H-M   'P 1'
#
loop_
_entity.id
_entity.type
_entity.pdbx_description
1 polymer ?
#
loop_
_entity_poly.entity_id
_entity_poly.type
_entity_poly.pdbx_seq_one_letter_code
_entity_poly.pdbx_strand_id
1 'polypeptide(L)'
;MTEILGWTCSGILLTTLAMQIHKQAKERTTEGVSKLLFVGQLLTSIGFTIYSYLVGNWVFVFTNFMLTITSVIGIYFYVRYSDQ
;
A
#
# COMPACT_ATOMS: atom_id res chain seq x y z
N MET A 1 17.36 18.69 -0.72
CA MET A 1 16.15 19.06 0.07
C MET A 1 14.91 18.29 -0.40
N THR A 2 14.70 18.12 -1.71
CA THR A 2 13.60 17.33 -2.29
C THR A 2 13.55 15.87 -1.82
N GLU A 3 14.70 15.20 -1.72
CA GLU A 3 14.78 13.80 -1.22
C GLU A 3 14.24 13.64 0.20
N ILE A 4 14.62 14.54 1.13
CA ILE A 4 14.16 14.48 2.53
C ILE A 4 12.64 14.61 2.60
N LEU A 5 12.06 15.53 1.81
CA LEU A 5 10.61 15.69 1.74
C LEU A 5 9.95 14.42 1.19
N GLY A 6 10.49 13.87 0.11
CA GLY A 6 9.99 12.62 -0.49
C GLY A 6 10.00 11.45 0.49
N TRP A 7 11.12 11.23 1.18
CA TRP A 7 11.25 10.18 2.20
C TRP A 7 10.32 10.40 3.39
N THR A 8 10.15 11.65 3.84
CA THR A 8 9.26 11.99 4.96
C THR A 8 7.80 11.72 4.60
N CYS A 9 7.33 12.22 3.45
CA CYS A 9 5.98 11.96 2.96
C CYS A 9 5.73 10.46 2.74
N SER A 10 6.73 9.74 2.22
CA SER A 10 6.66 8.29 2.05
C SER A 10 6.56 7.56 3.38
N GLY A 11 7.35 7.95 4.39
CA GLY A 11 7.28 7.39 5.74
C GLY A 11 5.90 7.59 6.39
N ILE A 12 5.32 8.79 6.26
CA ILE A 12 3.97 9.08 6.75
C ILE A 12 2.93 8.20 6.03
N LEU A 13 3.01 8.09 4.71
CA LEU A 13 2.12 7.26 3.90
C LEU A 13 2.18 5.78 4.34
N LEU A 14 3.37 5.21 4.46
CA LEU A 14 3.53 3.81 4.84
C LEU A 14 3.08 3.56 6.28
N THR A 15 3.34 4.49 7.20
CA THR A 15 2.90 4.39 8.59
C THR A 15 1.37 4.41 8.68
N THR A 16 0.71 5.31 7.94
CA THR A 16 -0.76 5.40 7.94
C THR A 16 -1.41 4.14 7.36
N LEU A 17 -0.84 3.56 6.31
CA LEU A 17 -1.32 2.29 5.73
C LEU A 17 -1.10 1.10 6.67
N ALA A 18 0.05 1.03 7.35
CA ALA A 18 0.30 -0.01 8.35
C ALA A 18 -0.73 0.04 9.50
N MET A 19 -1.09 1.24 9.96
CA MET A 19 -2.15 1.42 10.95
C MET A 19 -3.53 0.98 10.43
N GLN A 20 -3.86 1.27 9.16
CA GLN A 20 -5.11 0.81 8.54
C GLN A 20 -5.21 -0.72 8.51
N ILE A 21 -4.14 -1.39 8.05
CA ILE A 21 -4.08 -2.86 8.04
C ILE A 21 -4.18 -3.43 9.46
N HIS A 22 -3.47 -2.84 10.43
CA HIS A 22 -3.54 -3.28 11.81
C HIS A 22 -4.96 -3.19 12.37
N LYS A 23 -5.67 -2.10 12.08
CA LYS A 23 -7.07 -1.93 12.48
C LYS A 23 -7.98 -2.97 11.82
N GLN A 24 -7.84 -3.20 10.51
CA GLN A 24 -8.59 -4.21 9.77
C GLN A 24 -8.35 -5.63 10.33
N ALA A 25 -7.10 -5.95 10.67
CA ALA A 25 -6.75 -7.23 11.28
C ALA A 25 -7.31 -7.39 12.71
N LYS A 26 -7.35 -6.30 13.49
CA LYS A 26 -7.86 -6.32 14.87
C LYS A 26 -9.37 -6.42 14.93
N GLU A 27 -10.08 -5.62 14.12
CA GLU A 27 -11.54 -5.55 14.13
C GLU A 27 -12.19 -6.73 13.38
N ARG A 28 -11.41 -7.48 12.58
CA ARG A 28 -11.86 -8.63 11.78
C ARG A 28 -13.08 -8.34 10.91
N THR A 29 -13.26 -7.07 10.54
CA THR A 29 -14.33 -6.62 9.66
C THR A 29 -13.74 -5.99 8.41
N THR A 30 -14.41 -6.23 7.30
CA THR A 30 -14.15 -5.60 6.00
C THR A 30 -15.21 -4.55 5.66
N GLU A 31 -16.10 -4.18 6.59
CA GLU A 31 -17.10 -3.13 6.36
C GLU A 31 -16.41 -1.82 5.93
N GLY A 32 -16.78 -1.34 4.75
CA GLY A 32 -16.24 -0.13 4.14
C GLY A 32 -14.97 -0.32 3.30
N VAL A 33 -14.41 -1.53 3.21
CA VAL A 33 -13.19 -1.79 2.44
C VAL A 33 -13.50 -2.48 1.11
N SER A 34 -13.17 -1.85 -0.02
CA SER A 34 -13.49 -2.38 -1.36
C SER A 34 -12.35 -3.24 -1.92
N LYS A 35 -12.67 -4.49 -2.28
CA LYS A 35 -11.74 -5.42 -2.97
C LYS A 35 -11.15 -4.81 -4.24
N LEU A 36 -11.97 -4.08 -5.01
CA LEU A 36 -11.55 -3.44 -6.25
C LEU A 36 -10.50 -2.35 -6.00
N LEU A 37 -10.58 -1.63 -4.87
CA LEU A 37 -9.57 -0.64 -4.50
C LEU A 37 -8.22 -1.29 -4.25
N PHE A 38 -8.15 -2.42 -3.54
CA PHE A 38 -6.88 -3.09 -3.31
C PHE A 38 -6.28 -3.69 -4.58
N VAL A 39 -7.10 -4.29 -5.45
CA VAL A 39 -6.62 -4.82 -6.73
C VAL A 39 -6.11 -3.69 -7.64
N GLY A 40 -6.86 -2.58 -7.72
CA GLY A 40 -6.43 -1.40 -8.46
C GLY A 40 -5.13 -0.82 -7.91
N GLN A 41 -5.00 -0.71 -6.59
CA GLN A 41 -3.79 -0.23 -5.92
C GLN A 41 -2.60 -1.17 -6.14
N LEU A 42 -2.81 -2.49 -6.12
CA LEU A 42 -1.77 -3.47 -6.42
C LEU A 42 -1.23 -3.30 -7.84
N LEU A 43 -2.11 -3.28 -8.85
CA LEU A 43 -1.70 -3.10 -10.25
C LEU A 43 -1.00 -1.76 -10.47
N THR A 44 -1.55 -0.70 -9.87
CA THR A 44 -1.01 0.66 -10.00
C THR A 44 0.37 0.78 -9.34
N SER A 45 0.55 0.24 -8.14
CA SER A 45 1.82 0.28 -7.42
C SER A 45 2.90 -0.56 -8.08
N ILE A 46 2.57 -1.70 -8.69
CA ILE A 46 3.51 -2.46 -9.54
C ILE A 46 3.96 -1.60 -10.74
N GLY A 47 3.00 -1.02 -11.47
CA GLY A 47 3.29 -0.16 -12.61
C GLY A 47 4.17 1.03 -12.25
N PHE A 48 3.86 1.71 -11.14
CA PHE A 48 4.68 2.84 -10.66
C PHE A 48 6.04 2.43 -10.11
N THR A 49 6.18 1.23 -9.52
CA THR A 49 7.50 0.71 -9.11
C THR A 49 8.40 0.55 -10.33
N ILE A 50 7.90 -0.08 -11.40
CA ILE A 50 8.65 -0.27 -12.65
C ILE A 50 8.96 1.10 -13.28
N TYR A 51 7.95 1.95 -13.44
CA TYR A 51 8.13 3.27 -14.03
C TYR A 51 9.16 4.12 -13.29
N SER A 52 9.05 4.23 -11.96
CA SER A 52 9.98 5.05 -11.17
C SER A 52 11.39 4.52 -11.15
N TYR A 53 11.57 3.19 -11.27
CA TYR A 53 12.88 2.59 -11.45
C TYR A 53 13.50 3.04 -12.76
N LEU A 54 12.73 3.03 -13.85
CA LEU A 54 13.20 3.47 -15.18
C LEU A 54 13.56 4.97 -15.22
N VAL A 55 12.87 5.80 -14.44
CA VAL A 55 13.14 7.26 -14.36
C VAL A 55 14.15 7.61 -13.26
N GLY A 56 14.64 6.62 -12.49
CA GLY A 56 15.66 6.81 -11.45
C GLY A 56 15.17 7.46 -10.16
N ASN A 57 13.86 7.48 -9.89
CA ASN A 57 13.28 8.06 -8.67
C ASN A 57 13.16 7.01 -7.56
N TRP A 58 14.23 6.86 -6.78
CA TRP A 58 14.34 5.83 -5.75
C TRP A 58 13.35 5.96 -4.59
N VAL A 59 12.98 7.18 -4.20
CA VAL A 59 11.92 7.41 -3.20
C VAL A 59 10.62 6.76 -3.68
N PHE A 60 10.26 7.03 -4.94
CA PHE A 60 9.01 6.53 -5.51
C PHE A 60 9.05 5.02 -5.76
N VAL A 61 10.22 4.46 -6.12
CA VAL A 61 10.44 3.01 -6.23
C VAL A 61 10.14 2.34 -4.89
N PHE A 62 10.80 2.80 -3.82
CA PHE A 62 10.64 2.21 -2.50
C PHE A 62 9.19 2.28 -2.01
N THR A 63 8.56 3.44 -2.15
CA THR A 63 7.19 3.67 -1.69
C THR A 63 6.18 2.81 -2.43
N ASN A 64 6.29 2.70 -3.76
CA ASN A 64 5.39 1.87 -4.55
C ASN A 64 5.63 0.37 -4.34
N PHE A 65 6.87 -0.03 -4.11
CA PHE A 65 7.17 -1.41 -3.74
C PHE A 65 6.54 -1.79 -2.39
N MET A 66 6.65 -0.92 -1.38
CA MET A 66 5.99 -1.12 -0.08
C MET A 66 4.46 -1.08 -0.20
N LEU A 67 3.90 -0.21 -1.05
CA LEU A 67 2.47 -0.20 -1.38
C LEU A 67 2.01 -1.52 -1.99
N THR A 68 2.82 -2.13 -2.85
CA THR A 68 2.54 -3.45 -3.44
C THR A 68 2.38 -4.50 -2.34
N ILE A 69 3.35 -4.57 -1.41
CA ILE A 69 3.30 -5.50 -0.27
C ILE A 69 2.06 -5.25 0.59
N THR A 70 1.80 -3.98 0.92
CA THR A 70 0.66 -3.54 1.71
C THR A 70 -0.67 -3.97 1.05
N SER A 71 -0.79 -3.80 -0.27
CA SER A 71 -1.97 -4.24 -1.02
C SER A 71 -2.15 -5.75 -1.02
N VAL A 72 -1.07 -6.54 -1.14
CA VAL A 72 -1.15 -8.00 -1.01
C VAL A 72 -1.67 -8.41 0.38
N ILE A 73 -1.14 -7.79 1.44
CA ILE A 73 -1.58 -8.04 2.81
C ILE A 73 -3.06 -7.65 3.00
N GLY A 74 -3.47 -6.49 2.46
CA GLY A 74 -4.86 -6.02 2.50
C GLY A 74 -5.82 -6.97 1.78
N ILE A 75 -5.45 -7.50 0.61
CA ILE A 75 -6.23 -8.51 -0.12
C ILE A 75 -6.34 -9.80 0.71
N TYR A 76 -5.25 -10.24 1.33
CA TYR A 76 -5.24 -11.43 2.18
C TYR A 76 -6.23 -11.29 3.36
N PHE A 77 -6.16 -10.18 4.11
CA PHE A 77 -7.10 -9.92 5.19
C PHE A 77 -8.54 -9.78 4.69
N TYR A 78 -8.75 -9.12 3.55
CA TYR A 78 -10.08 -9.00 2.95
C TYR A 78 -10.69 -10.38 2.67
N VAL A 79 -9.96 -11.28 2.03
CA VAL A 79 -10.44 -12.65 1.75
C VAL A 79 -10.70 -13.40 3.06
N ARG A 80 -9.81 -13.26 4.06
CA ARG A 80 -9.92 -13.99 5.33
C ARG A 80 -11.14 -13.59 6.17
N TYR A 81 -11.55 -12.33 6.13
CA TYR A 81 -12.68 -11.78 6.91
C TYR A 81 -13.98 -11.66 6.11
N SER A 82 -13.93 -11.65 4.78
CA SER A 82 -15.14 -11.67 3.95
C SER A 82 -15.91 -13.01 4.01
N ASP A 83 -15.27 -14.09 4.48
CA ASP A 83 -15.86 -15.42 4.67
C ASP A 83 -16.37 -15.67 6.12
N GLN A 84 -16.27 -14.68 7.03
CA GLN A 84 -16.83 -14.75 8.40
C GLN A 84 -18.10 -13.92 8.53
#